data_AF-A0A2V7EC89-F1
#
_entry.id   AF-A0A2V7EC89-F1
#
_cell.length_a   1.000
_cell.length_b   1.000
_cell.length_c   1.000
_cell.angle_alpha   90.00
_cell.angle_beta   90.00
_cell.angle_gamma   90.00
#
_symmetry.space_group_name_H-M   'P 1'
#
loop_
_entity.id
_entity.type
_entity.pdbx_description
1 polymer ?
#
loop_
_entity_poly.entity_id
_entity_poly.type
_entity_poly.pdbx_seq_one_letter_code
_entity_poly.pdbx_strand_id
1 'polypeptide(L)'
;MIVIGSLLACLLGGPAVAQDKPADDMSLLREKARVDKKVVVASVLALTEGEAKVFWPVYNAYQSDMVAHYDRLLGLIDAYAKAYGTMTDEAATRLLTDYLALETAHVALLSSYAPRFQKVLPPIKVARLYQVENKLRALVNYELARQIPLVK
;
A
#
# COMPACT_ATOMS: atom_id res chain seq x y z
N MET A 1 44.12 8.86 33.01
CA MET A 1 43.53 10.21 32.83
C MET A 1 43.90 10.67 31.42
N ILE A 2 42.89 11.00 30.63
CA ILE A 2 42.93 11.26 29.18
C ILE A 2 43.76 12.52 28.88
N VAL A 3 44.62 12.50 27.85
CA VAL A 3 44.80 13.66 26.96
C VAL A 3 44.95 13.20 25.51
N ILE A 4 44.21 13.92 24.68
CA ILE A 4 43.94 13.83 23.24
C ILE A 4 45.16 14.21 22.40
N GLY A 5 45.31 13.60 21.23
CA GLY A 5 46.22 14.06 20.17
C GLY A 5 45.70 13.63 18.81
N SER A 6 45.00 14.53 18.12
CA SER A 6 44.53 14.37 16.74
C SER A 6 45.71 14.20 15.78
N LEU A 7 45.66 13.21 14.88
CA LEU A 7 46.40 13.27 13.63
C LEU A 7 45.58 12.71 12.45
N LEU A 8 45.44 13.63 11.50
CA LEU A 8 44.96 13.62 10.13
C LEU A 8 45.28 12.38 9.26
N ALA A 9 44.34 12.14 8.33
CA ALA A 9 44.48 11.53 6.99
C ALA A 9 44.58 10.01 6.84
N CYS A 10 43.48 9.40 6.35
CA CYS A 10 43.52 8.42 5.27
C CYS A 10 42.23 8.49 4.43
N LEU A 11 42.37 9.13 3.27
CA LEU A 11 41.80 8.76 1.97
C LEU A 11 40.73 7.66 1.98
N LEU A 12 39.45 8.04 1.83
CA LEU A 12 38.41 7.16 1.29
C LEU A 12 37.54 7.96 0.31
N GLY A 13 38.11 8.30 -0.84
CA GLY A 13 37.35 8.68 -2.03
C GLY A 13 37.05 7.44 -2.85
N GLY A 14 35.83 6.91 -2.76
CA GLY A 14 35.34 5.79 -3.57
C GLY A 14 33.97 5.31 -3.10
N PRO A 15 33.07 5.03 -4.06
CA PRO A 15 31.89 5.85 -4.26
C PRO A 15 31.01 5.90 -3.02
N ALA A 16 30.44 7.08 -2.76
CA ALA A 16 29.14 7.12 -2.11
C ALA A 16 28.22 6.21 -2.93
N VAL A 17 28.01 4.98 -2.46
CA VAL A 17 26.82 4.22 -2.81
C VAL A 17 25.69 5.16 -2.45
N ALA A 18 25.09 5.77 -3.47
CA ALA A 18 23.87 6.52 -3.31
C ALA A 18 22.97 5.67 -2.41
N GLN A 19 22.54 6.24 -1.27
CA GLN A 19 21.49 5.65 -0.46
C GLN A 19 20.21 5.74 -1.28
N ASP A 20 20.10 4.90 -2.30
CA ASP A 20 18.91 4.73 -3.08
C ASP A 20 17.99 3.84 -2.23
N LYS A 21 17.36 4.44 -1.22
CA LYS A 21 16.14 3.90 -0.63
C LYS A 21 14.92 4.83 -0.82
N PRO A 22 14.55 5.18 -2.06
CA PRO A 22 13.26 5.82 -2.31
C PRO A 22 12.06 4.88 -2.05
N ALA A 23 12.24 3.55 -2.08
CA ALA A 23 11.12 2.60 -1.97
C ALA A 23 10.65 2.32 -0.53
N ASP A 24 11.42 2.74 0.49
CA ASP A 24 11.09 2.57 1.91
C ASP A 24 10.55 3.84 2.59
N ASP A 25 10.67 5.00 1.95
CA ASP A 25 10.09 6.23 2.48
C ASP A 25 8.58 6.29 2.20
N MET A 26 7.80 6.10 3.26
CA MET A 26 6.33 6.15 3.23
C MET A 26 5.78 7.54 2.85
N SER A 27 6.50 8.62 3.15
CA SER A 27 6.10 9.98 2.78
C SER A 27 6.27 10.20 1.27
N LEU A 28 7.44 9.84 0.74
CA LEU A 28 7.72 9.91 -0.69
C LEU A 28 6.76 9.02 -1.50
N LEU A 29 6.48 7.81 -1.00
CA LEU A 29 5.52 6.90 -1.61
C LEU A 29 4.11 7.51 -1.63
N ARG A 30 3.67 8.14 -0.54
CA ARG A 30 2.39 8.85 -0.45
C ARG A 30 2.31 9.96 -1.50
N GLU A 31 3.32 10.82 -1.57
CA GLU A 31 3.35 11.95 -2.50
C GLU A 31 3.29 11.49 -3.95
N LYS A 32 4.14 10.52 -4.33
CA LYS A 32 4.17 10.01 -5.70
C LYS A 32 2.88 9.28 -6.09
N ALA A 33 2.31 8.49 -5.18
CA ALA A 33 1.07 7.76 -5.46
C ALA A 33 -0.16 8.65 -5.59
N ARG A 34 -0.15 9.84 -4.97
CA ARG A 34 -1.18 10.87 -5.20
C ARG A 34 -1.14 11.42 -6.62
N VAL A 35 0.05 11.45 -7.24
CA VAL A 35 0.24 11.93 -8.61
C VAL A 35 -0.08 10.81 -9.61
N ASP A 36 0.60 9.67 -9.51
CA ASP A 36 0.38 8.53 -10.40
C ASP A 36 0.85 7.21 -9.78
N LYS A 37 -0.13 6.38 -9.36
CA LYS A 37 0.12 5.04 -8.82
C LYS A 37 0.81 4.11 -9.82
N LYS A 38 0.51 4.20 -11.13
CA LYS A 38 1.14 3.34 -12.14
C LYS A 38 2.62 3.64 -12.27
N VAL A 39 3.01 4.92 -12.25
CA VAL A 39 4.43 5.31 -12.26
C VAL A 39 5.17 4.78 -11.03
N VAL A 40 4.55 4.85 -9.85
CA VAL A 40 5.11 4.27 -8.63
C VAL A 40 5.33 2.77 -8.79
N VAL A 41 4.32 2.02 -9.19
CA VAL A 41 4.43 0.55 -9.36
C VAL A 41 5.48 0.19 -10.40
N ALA A 42 5.50 0.87 -11.55
CA ALA A 42 6.49 0.63 -12.59
C ALA A 42 7.92 0.83 -12.08
N SER A 43 8.16 1.94 -11.36
CA SER A 43 9.48 2.29 -10.83
C SER A 43 9.97 1.32 -9.76
N VAL A 44 9.10 0.94 -8.81
CA VAL A 44 9.48 0.05 -7.70
C VAL A 44 9.71 -1.38 -8.17
N LEU A 45 8.95 -1.83 -9.16
CA LEU A 45 9.12 -3.17 -9.73
C LEU A 45 10.30 -3.28 -10.70
N ALA A 46 10.81 -2.15 -11.21
CA ALA A 46 11.85 -2.11 -12.24
C ALA A 46 11.52 -3.08 -13.39
N LEU A 47 10.33 -2.90 -13.98
CA LEU A 47 9.86 -3.75 -15.07
C LEU A 47 10.70 -3.52 -16.32
N THR A 48 11.14 -4.61 -16.95
CA THR A 48 11.61 -4.57 -18.33
C THR A 48 10.44 -4.29 -19.27
N GLU A 49 10.73 -3.86 -20.50
CA GLU A 49 9.69 -3.61 -21.50
C GLU A 49 8.85 -4.88 -21.77
N GLY A 50 9.49 -6.05 -21.80
CA GLY A 50 8.81 -7.35 -21.98
C GLY A 50 7.87 -7.68 -20.82
N GLU A 51 8.33 -7.55 -19.58
CA GLU A 51 7.50 -7.76 -18.39
C GLU A 51 6.34 -6.77 -18.34
N ALA A 52 6.58 -5.49 -18.65
CA ALA A 52 5.55 -4.46 -18.63
C ALA A 52 4.37 -4.80 -19.56
N LYS A 53 4.66 -5.29 -20.78
CA LYS A 53 3.62 -5.67 -21.77
C LYS A 53 2.64 -6.71 -21.23
N VAL A 54 3.12 -7.69 -20.47
CA VAL A 54 2.28 -8.77 -19.91
C VAL A 54 1.74 -8.44 -18.52
N PHE A 55 2.43 -7.59 -17.75
CA PHE A 55 2.04 -7.17 -16.41
C PHE A 55 0.81 -6.25 -16.40
N TRP A 56 0.83 -5.20 -17.24
CA TRP A 56 -0.19 -4.15 -17.17
C TRP A 56 -1.63 -4.63 -17.38
N PRO A 57 -1.93 -5.58 -18.30
CA PRO A 57 -3.27 -6.13 -18.43
C PRO A 57 -3.78 -6.78 -17.12
N VAL A 58 -2.93 -7.54 -16.43
CA VAL A 58 -3.27 -8.18 -15.15
C VAL A 58 -3.45 -7.14 -14.05
N TYR A 59 -2.55 -6.15 -14.00
CA TYR A 59 -2.62 -5.09 -13.01
C TYR A 59 -3.84 -4.19 -13.17
N ASN A 60 -4.21 -3.85 -14.41
CA ASN A 60 -5.41 -3.05 -14.69
C ASN A 60 -6.69 -3.79 -14.27
N ALA A 61 -6.77 -5.10 -14.53
CA ALA A 61 -7.88 -5.92 -14.05
C ALA A 61 -7.95 -5.92 -12.51
N TYR A 62 -6.81 -6.10 -11.84
CA TYR A 62 -6.72 -6.00 -10.38
C TYR A 62 -7.20 -4.63 -9.85
N GLN A 63 -6.75 -3.53 -10.45
CA GLN A 63 -7.19 -2.19 -10.05
C GLN A 63 -8.70 -2.00 -10.28
N SER A 64 -9.25 -2.51 -11.38
CA SER A 64 -10.69 -2.47 -11.67
C SER A 64 -11.49 -3.21 -10.60
N ASP A 65 -11.07 -4.41 -10.22
CA ASP A 65 -11.76 -5.18 -9.17
C ASP A 65 -11.59 -4.54 -7.79
N MET A 66 -10.48 -3.86 -7.55
CA MET A 66 -10.26 -3.07 -6.33
C MET A 66 -11.20 -1.86 -6.22
N VAL A 67 -11.69 -1.29 -7.32
CA VAL A 67 -12.68 -0.19 -7.26
C VAL A 67 -13.92 -0.64 -6.51
N ALA A 68 -14.46 -1.82 -6.83
CA ALA A 68 -15.64 -2.36 -6.14
C ALA A 68 -15.40 -2.57 -4.64
N HIS A 69 -14.18 -2.90 -4.23
CA HIS A 69 -13.81 -2.98 -2.81
C HIS A 69 -13.85 -1.60 -2.14
N TYR A 70 -13.28 -0.58 -2.78
CA TYR A 70 -13.28 0.79 -2.23
C TYR A 70 -14.67 1.42 -2.20
N ASP A 71 -15.52 1.15 -3.20
CA ASP A 71 -16.91 1.64 -3.20
C ASP A 71 -17.69 1.09 -1.98
N ARG A 72 -17.50 -0.20 -1.66
CA ARG A 72 -18.09 -0.81 -0.46
C ARG A 72 -17.53 -0.21 0.83
N LEU A 73 -16.23 0.10 0.87
CA LEU A 73 -15.59 0.73 2.03
C LEU A 73 -16.17 2.13 2.26
N LEU A 74 -16.31 2.94 1.21
CA LEU A 74 -16.90 4.27 1.29
C LEU A 74 -18.36 4.20 1.75
N GLY A 75 -19.14 3.24 1.23
CA GLY A 75 -20.51 3.00 1.67
C GLY A 75 -20.60 2.61 3.15
N LEU A 76 -19.68 1.78 3.65
CA LEU A 76 -19.61 1.41 5.06
C LEU A 76 -19.29 2.62 5.96
N ILE A 77 -18.33 3.46 5.54
CA ILE A 77 -17.96 4.69 6.26
C ILE A 77 -19.14 5.67 6.31
N ASP A 78 -19.86 5.84 5.20
CA ASP A 78 -21.07 6.69 5.14
C ASP A 78 -22.19 6.14 6.05
N ALA A 79 -22.42 4.83 6.05
CA ALA A 79 -23.39 4.19 6.93
C ALA A 79 -23.03 4.40 8.41
N TYR A 80 -21.75 4.25 8.78
CA TYR A 80 -21.26 4.54 10.11
C TYR A 80 -21.48 6.01 10.49
N ALA A 81 -21.12 6.95 9.60
CA ALA A 81 -21.26 8.38 9.85
C ALA A 81 -22.72 8.79 10.10
N LYS A 82 -23.67 8.23 9.32
CA LYS A 82 -25.11 8.44 9.50
C LYS A 82 -25.64 7.89 10.81
N ALA A 83 -25.12 6.74 11.27
CA ALA A 83 -25.53 6.11 12.52
C ALA A 83 -24.82 6.69 13.76
N TYR A 84 -23.76 7.49 13.59
CA TYR A 84 -22.85 7.84 14.67
C TYR A 84 -23.51 8.45 15.92
N GLY A 85 -24.47 9.36 15.73
CA GLY A 85 -25.16 10.02 16.85
C GLY A 85 -26.31 9.22 17.45
N THR A 86 -26.72 8.13 16.80
CA THR A 86 -27.92 7.35 17.14
C THR A 86 -27.63 5.85 17.04
N MET A 87 -26.41 5.44 17.39
CA MET A 87 -25.98 4.06 17.22
C MET A 87 -26.82 3.12 18.09
N THR A 88 -27.25 2.00 17.50
CA THR A 88 -27.92 0.91 18.20
C THR A 88 -27.06 -0.35 18.14
N ASP A 89 -27.25 -1.30 19.05
CA ASP A 89 -26.53 -2.58 19.05
C ASP A 89 -26.72 -3.36 17.74
N GLU A 90 -27.92 -3.28 17.17
CA GLU A 90 -28.23 -3.89 15.87
C GLU A 90 -27.42 -3.23 14.74
N ALA A 91 -27.40 -1.89 14.69
CA ALA A 91 -26.62 -1.16 13.69
C ALA A 91 -25.12 -1.42 13.86
N ALA A 92 -24.61 -1.44 15.09
CA ALA A 92 -23.21 -1.73 15.39
C ALA A 92 -22.83 -3.15 14.94
N THR A 93 -23.68 -4.15 15.23
CA THR A 93 -23.48 -5.54 14.81
C THR A 93 -23.43 -5.68 13.30
N ARG A 94 -24.35 -5.00 12.59
CA ARG A 94 -24.38 -4.97 11.13
C ARG A 94 -23.11 -4.33 10.55
N LEU A 95 -22.73 -3.14 11.02
CA LEU A 95 -21.54 -2.42 10.53
C LEU A 95 -20.26 -3.24 10.77
N LEU A 96 -20.14 -3.90 11.92
CA LEU A 96 -19.02 -4.80 12.19
C LEU A 96 -19.00 -6.01 11.24
N THR A 97 -20.17 -6.62 10.99
CA THR A 97 -20.30 -7.74 10.04
C THR A 97 -19.88 -7.31 8.64
N ASP A 98 -20.37 -6.17 8.17
CA ASP A 98 -20.05 -5.62 6.85
C ASP A 98 -18.54 -5.27 6.73
N TYR A 99 -17.94 -4.72 7.79
CA TYR A 99 -16.49 -4.47 7.87
C TYR A 99 -15.67 -5.76 7.73
N LEU A 100 -15.99 -6.80 8.51
CA LEU A 100 -15.26 -8.06 8.45
C LEU A 100 -15.44 -8.78 7.11
N ALA A 101 -16.63 -8.69 6.50
CA ALA A 101 -16.88 -9.19 5.16
C ALA A 101 -16.05 -8.44 4.10
N LEU A 102 -15.83 -7.14 4.27
CA LEU A 102 -14.99 -6.33 3.39
C LEU A 102 -13.51 -6.70 3.49
N GLU A 103 -12.98 -6.91 4.71
CA GLU A 103 -11.60 -7.39 4.90
C GLU A 103 -11.40 -8.79 4.31
N THR A 104 -12.36 -9.68 4.52
CA THR A 104 -12.32 -11.04 3.96
C THR A 104 -12.29 -11.01 2.43
N ALA A 105 -13.17 -10.19 1.83
CA ALA A 105 -13.20 -10.03 0.38
C ALA A 105 -11.91 -9.42 -0.18
N HIS A 106 -11.26 -8.51 0.57
CA HIS A 106 -9.96 -7.95 0.18
C HIS A 106 -8.89 -9.03 0.08
N VAL A 107 -8.73 -9.84 1.12
CA VAL A 107 -7.73 -10.91 1.14
C VAL A 107 -8.02 -11.95 0.05
N ALA A 108 -9.30 -12.28 -0.18
CA ALA A 108 -9.69 -13.17 -1.26
C ALA A 108 -9.30 -12.62 -2.65
N LEU A 109 -9.53 -11.33 -2.89
CA LEU A 109 -9.13 -10.65 -4.13
C LEU A 109 -7.60 -10.66 -4.31
N LEU A 110 -6.85 -10.29 -3.27
CA LEU A 110 -5.39 -10.36 -3.29
C LEU A 110 -4.88 -11.78 -3.58
N SER A 111 -5.50 -12.78 -2.98
CA SER A 111 -5.13 -14.19 -3.14
C SER A 111 -5.44 -14.71 -4.56
N SER A 112 -6.55 -14.29 -5.17
CA SER A 112 -6.91 -14.71 -6.53
C SER A 112 -6.00 -14.12 -7.60
N TYR A 113 -5.45 -12.93 -7.36
CA TYR A 113 -4.53 -12.26 -8.28
C TYR A 113 -3.07 -12.70 -8.12
N ALA A 114 -2.66 -13.21 -6.96
CA ALA A 114 -1.29 -13.64 -6.72
C ALA A 114 -0.77 -14.66 -7.77
N PRO A 115 -1.48 -15.76 -8.08
CA PRO A 115 -1.04 -16.70 -9.11
C PRO A 115 -1.09 -16.10 -10.52
N ARG A 116 -1.94 -15.10 -10.77
CA ARG A 116 -2.01 -14.40 -12.07
C ARG A 116 -0.78 -13.52 -12.27
N PHE A 117 -0.34 -12.82 -11.24
CA PHE A 117 0.90 -12.03 -11.28
C PHE A 117 2.14 -12.93 -11.38
N GLN A 118 2.16 -14.08 -10.68
CA GLN A 118 3.27 -15.03 -10.76
C GLN A 118 3.46 -15.65 -12.16
N LYS A 119 2.42 -15.69 -12.99
CA LYS A 119 2.52 -16.13 -14.39
C LYS A 119 3.24 -15.13 -15.29
N VAL A 120 3.26 -13.85 -14.91
CA VAL A 120 3.76 -12.74 -15.75
C VAL A 120 4.98 -12.04 -15.17
N LEU A 121 5.33 -12.30 -13.91
CA LEU A 121 6.47 -11.71 -13.22
C LEU A 121 7.22 -12.74 -12.37
N PRO A 122 8.55 -12.56 -12.18
CA PRO A 122 9.32 -13.32 -11.20
C PRO A 122 8.73 -13.19 -9.78
N PRO A 123 8.78 -14.26 -8.95
CA PRO A 123 8.18 -14.25 -7.61
C PRO A 123 8.62 -13.09 -6.70
N ILE A 124 9.89 -12.66 -6.80
CA ILE A 124 10.41 -11.51 -6.04
C ILE A 124 9.68 -10.21 -6.40
N LYS A 125 9.42 -9.97 -7.70
CA LYS A 125 8.69 -8.79 -8.14
C LYS A 125 7.23 -8.85 -7.72
N VAL A 126 6.62 -10.04 -7.72
CA VAL A 126 5.26 -10.22 -7.18
C VAL A 126 5.22 -9.90 -5.68
N ALA A 127 6.14 -10.43 -4.88
CA ALA A 127 6.21 -10.09 -3.46
C ALA A 127 6.37 -8.57 -3.25
N ARG A 128 7.24 -7.93 -4.03
CA ARG A 128 7.44 -6.47 -3.98
C ARG A 128 6.19 -5.69 -4.37
N LEU A 129 5.43 -6.13 -5.36
CA LEU A 129 4.15 -5.52 -5.71
C LEU A 129 3.20 -5.48 -4.51
N TYR A 130 3.06 -6.60 -3.81
CA TYR A 130 2.18 -6.71 -2.64
C TYR A 130 2.68 -5.86 -1.47
N GLN A 131 4.00 -5.75 -1.28
CA GLN A 131 4.57 -4.82 -0.31
C GLN A 131 4.20 -3.36 -0.63
N VAL A 132 4.29 -2.94 -1.89
CA VAL A 132 3.92 -1.57 -2.31
C VAL A 132 2.42 -1.32 -2.12
N GLU A 133 1.56 -2.23 -2.58
CA GLU A 133 0.11 -2.11 -2.42
C GLU A 133 -0.28 -2.07 -0.93
N ASN A 134 0.34 -2.88 -0.08
CA ASN A 134 0.13 -2.85 1.36
C ASN A 134 0.56 -1.52 1.99
N LYS A 135 1.72 -0.97 1.59
CA LYS A 135 2.17 0.35 2.06
C LYS A 135 1.17 1.45 1.66
N LEU A 136 0.67 1.43 0.43
CA LEU A 136 -0.35 2.39 -0.02
C LEU A 136 -1.66 2.24 0.77
N ARG A 137 -2.13 1.01 1.00
CA ARG A 137 -3.31 0.74 1.84
C ARG A 137 -3.10 1.25 3.26
N ALA A 138 -1.93 1.04 3.87
CA ALA A 138 -1.63 1.52 5.21
C ALA A 138 -1.70 3.05 5.32
N LEU A 139 -1.27 3.79 4.29
CA LEU A 139 -1.40 5.25 4.25
C LEU A 139 -2.87 5.70 4.23
N VAL A 140 -3.71 5.01 3.46
CA VAL A 140 -5.16 5.27 3.44
C VAL A 140 -5.79 4.93 4.78
N ASN A 141 -5.50 3.75 5.33
CA ASN A 141 -6.05 3.31 6.61
C ASN A 141 -5.66 4.22 7.77
N TYR A 142 -4.43 4.74 7.77
CA TYR A 142 -4.00 5.72 8.76
C TYR A 142 -4.83 7.01 8.69
N GLU A 143 -5.11 7.51 7.48
CA GLU A 143 -5.93 8.70 7.32
C GLU A 143 -7.39 8.45 7.73
N LEU A 144 -7.95 7.28 7.38
CA LEU A 144 -9.28 6.88 7.83
C LEU A 144 -9.36 6.77 9.36
N ALA A 145 -8.37 6.13 10.00
CA ALA A 145 -8.32 5.98 11.45
C ALA A 145 -8.24 7.32 12.20
N ARG A 146 -7.68 8.37 11.57
CA ARG A 146 -7.67 9.73 12.13
C ARG A 146 -9.02 10.43 12.05
N GLN A 147 -9.83 10.09 11.04
CA GLN A 147 -11.09 10.78 10.75
C GLN A 147 -12.31 10.07 11.32
N ILE A 148 -12.28 8.74 11.41
CA ILE A 148 -13.39 7.92 11.90
C ILE A 148 -13.31 7.85 13.44
N PRO A 149 -14.27 8.42 14.18
CA PRO A 149 -14.26 8.36 15.64
C PRO A 149 -14.59 6.94 16.15
N LEU A 150 -14.36 6.71 17.44
CA LEU A 150 -14.87 5.51 18.11
C LEU A 150 -16.39 5.62 18.30
N VAL A 151 -17.08 4.47 18.19
CA VAL A 151 -18.52 4.36 18.46
C VAL A 151 -18.85 4.83 19.89
N LYS A 152 -20.04 5.44 20.05
CA LYS A 152 -20.56 5.93 21.33
C LYS A 152 -21.63 5.01 21.87
#